data_AF-A0A938G614-F1
#
_entry.id   AF-A0A938G614-F1
#
_cell.length_a   1.000
_cell.length_b   1.000
_cell.length_c   1.000
_cell.angle_alpha   90.00
_cell.angle_beta   90.00
_cell.angle_gamma   90.00
#
_symmetry.space_group_name_H-M   'P 1'
#
loop_
_entity.id
_entity.type
_entity.pdbx_description
1 polymer ?
#
loop_
_entity_poly.entity_id
_entity_poly.type
_entity_poly.pdbx_seq_one_letter_code
_entity_poly.pdbx_strand_id
1 'polypeptide(L)' 'VVAQALLLGGQPLGEPVVRYGPFVMNTKDEIAQAFRDYEEGTLVRSR' A
#
# COMPACT_ATOMS: atom_id res chain seq x y z
N VAL A 1 -28.64 3.88 -24.85
CA VAL A 1 -27.34 4.20 -24.22
C VAL A 1 -27.20 3.32 -23.00
N VAL A 2 -26.08 2.60 -22.85
CA VAL A 2 -25.84 1.74 -21.68
C VAL A 2 -24.80 2.43 -20.79
N ALA A 3 -25.07 2.50 -19.49
CA ALA A 3 -24.14 3.06 -18.51
C ALA A 3 -23.55 1.94 -17.65
N GLN A 4 -22.23 1.95 -17.46
CA GLN A 4 -21.52 1.07 -16.53
C GLN A 4 -20.90 1.93 -15.43
N ALA A 5 -21.15 1.56 -14.18
CA ALA A 5 -20.62 2.25 -13.02
C ALA A 5 -20.28 1.24 -11.92
N LEU A 6 -19.29 1.61 -11.09
CA LEU A 6 -18.95 0.90 -9.86
C LEU A 6 -19.14 1.87 -8.68
N LEU A 7 -19.86 1.41 -7.66
CA LEU A 7 -19.96 2.10 -6.37
C LEU A 7 -19.16 1.30 -5.35
N LEU A 8 -18.17 1.94 -4.74
CA LEU A 8 -17.31 1.35 -3.71
C LEU A 8 -17.44 2.16 -2.42
N GLY A 9 -17.50 1.47 -1.29
CA GLY A 9 -17.54 2.06 0.05
C GLY A 9 -16.72 1.22 1.03
N GLY A 10 -16.34 1.83 2.15
CA GLY A 10 -15.58 1.17 3.21
C GLY A 10 -15.55 2.01 4.47
N GLN A 11 -15.37 1.35 5.61
CA GLN A 11 -15.16 2.04 6.88
C GLN A 11 -13.75 2.66 6.90
N PRO A 12 -13.59 3.92 7.34
CA PRO A 12 -12.26 4.51 7.51
C PRO A 12 -11.42 3.70 8.51
N LEU A 13 -10.18 3.40 8.14
CA LEU A 13 -9.23 2.70 9.01
C LEU A 13 -8.81 3.57 10.21
N GLY A 14 -8.81 4.89 10.06
CA GLY A 14 -8.41 5.82 11.13
C GLY A 14 -6.90 5.84 11.40
N GLU A 15 -6.10 5.24 10.53
CA GLU A 15 -4.65 5.17 10.66
C GLU A 15 -3.94 6.20 9.77
N PRO A 16 -2.71 6.63 10.15
CA PRO A 16 -1.88 7.43 9.26
C PRO A 16 -1.65 6.72 7.93
N VAL A 17 -1.69 7.48 6.84
CA VAL A 17 -1.40 7.00 5.49
C VAL A 17 -0.17 7.71 4.97
N VAL A 18 0.93 6.97 4.81
CA VAL A 18 2.18 7.45 4.23
C VAL A 18 2.42 6.69 2.93
N ARG A 19 2.55 7.42 1.82
CA ARG A 19 2.74 6.85 0.48
C ARG A 19 4.04 7.34 -0.11
N TYR A 20 4.83 6.43 -0.69
CA TYR A 20 5.93 6.78 -1.58
C TYR A 20 6.15 5.69 -2.62
N GLY A 21 6.09 6.07 -3.90
CA GLY A 21 6.16 5.11 -5.01
C GLY A 21 5.08 4.02 -4.92
N PRO A 22 5.44 2.73 -4.98
CA PRO A 22 4.49 1.62 -4.96
C PRO A 22 4.02 1.24 -3.55
N PHE A 23 4.58 1.85 -2.50
CA PHE A 23 4.33 1.43 -1.11
C PHE A 23 3.43 2.44 -0.37
N VAL A 24 2.52 1.88 0.43
CA VAL A 24 1.65 2.61 1.36
C VAL A 24 1.78 1.95 2.72
N MET A 25 2.21 2.71 3.72
CA MET A 25 2.45 2.28 5.11
C MET A 25 1.91 3.34 6.08
N ASN A 26 2.10 3.14 7.38
CA ASN A 26 1.64 4.07 8.42
C ASN A 26 2.74 5.07 8.83
N THR A 27 4.01 4.76 8.61
CA THR A 27 5.13 5.66 8.95
C THR A 27 6.18 5.80 7.82
N LYS A 28 7.05 6.81 7.92
CA LYS A 28 8.16 6.99 6.98
C LYS A 28 9.23 5.90 7.11
N ASP A 29 9.45 5.40 8.33
CA ASP A 29 10.44 4.35 8.60
C ASP A 29 10.02 3.01 7.98
N GLU A 30 8.73 2.69 8.03
CA GLU A 30 8.15 1.53 7.34
C GLU A 30 8.29 1.65 5.82
N ILE A 31 8.12 2.85 5.26
CA ILE A 31 8.40 3.08 3.83
C ILE A 31 9.88 2.79 3.53
N ALA A 32 10.81 3.31 4.32
CA ALA A 32 12.24 3.05 4.13
C ALA A 32 12.58 1.55 4.26
N GLN A 33 11.93 0.83 5.18
CA GLN A 33 12.06 -0.62 5.30
C GLN A 33 11.53 -1.34 4.06
N ALA A 34 10.34 -0.97 3.56
CA ALA A 34 9.75 -1.59 2.38
C ALA A 34 10.63 -1.47 1.12
N PHE A 35 11.34 -0.34 0.97
CA PHE A 35 12.35 -0.21 -0.09
C PHE A 35 13.54 -1.13 0.11
N ARG A 36 14.09 -1.22 1.33
CA ARG A 36 15.19 -2.16 1.63
C ARG A 36 14.77 -3.60 1.33
N ASP A 37 13.60 -4.02 1.81
CA ASP A 37 13.09 -5.37 1.58
C ASP A 37 12.86 -5.65 0.08
N TYR A 38 12.43 -4.65 -0.67
CA TYR A 38 12.27 -4.76 -2.11
C TYR A 38 13.61 -4.90 -2.84
N GLU A 39 14.59 -4.05 -2.48
CA GLU A 39 15.95 -4.07 -3.05
C GLU A 39 16.69 -5.38 -2.71
N GLU A 40 16.48 -5.92 -1.51
CA GLU A 40 17.05 -7.19 -1.05
C GLU A 40 16.29 -8.42 -1.57
N GLY A 41 15.14 -8.22 -2.23
CA GLY A 41 14.28 -9.31 -2.71
C GLY A 41 13.59 -10.11 -1.59
N THR A 42 13.55 -9.57 -0.37
CA THR A 42 12.98 -10.18 0.84
C THR A 42 11.55 -9.72 1.13
N LEU A 43 11.03 -8.76 0.37
CA LEU A 43 9.68 -8.19 0.53
C LEU A 43 8.57 -9.25 0.60
N VAL A 44 8.72 -10.33 -0.17
CA VAL A 44 7.79 -11.47 -0.16
C VAL A 44 8.55 -12.70 0.30
N ARG A 45 8.02 -13.38 1.32
CA ARG A 45 8.57 -14.66 1.76
C ARG A 45 8.49 -15.68 0.63
N SER A 46 9.61 -16.28 0.24
CA SER A 46 9.63 -17.44 -0.64
C SER A 46 8.84 -18.58 0.02
N ARG A 47 7.81 -19.07 -0.68
CA ARG A 47 7.02 -20.23 -0.27
C ARG A 47 7.79 -21.53 -0.51
#